data_AF-A0A398BFU2-F1
#
_entry.id   AF-A0A398BFU2-F1
#
_cell.length_a   1.000
_cell.length_b   1.000
_cell.length_c   1.000
_cell.angle_alpha   90.00
_cell.angle_beta   90.00
_cell.angle_gamma   90.00
#
_symmetry.space_group_name_H-M   'P 1'
#
loop_
_entity.id
_entity.type
_entity.pdbx_description
1 polymer ?
#
loop_
_entity_poly.entity_id
_entity_poly.type
_entity_poly.pdbx_seq_one_letter_code
_entity_poly.pdbx_strand_id
1 'polypeptide(L)'
;MYRQFQEQTYGNYALLDMKQGDVTGDGIFDYVYLYGRKNVETEIFADHITLVIQDGRSNQISTINLQKNAGYNAKLFLGDFSKDNILDILVSIESGGSGGYGIFYIYSFRNNIPHLLFDFETYNNTYTFKVNYEDLYKVSVGSPPLDLLFTLDISYKGYDYLSQLYHENGKLKQPVQGEVLSASDLNPIVMNQKSMSYDLLVFQRIIGISNSDTLGHVENLLTWNRTQFISTRLTTAILGTKFISLD
;
A
#
# COMPACT_ATOMS: atom_id res chain seq x y z
N MET A 1 12.21 -10.28 -29.39
CA MET A 1 12.37 -9.80 -28.01
C MET A 1 11.74 -10.72 -26.96
N TYR A 2 10.49 -11.21 -27.10
CA TYR A 2 9.97 -12.29 -26.22
C TYR A 2 10.89 -13.52 -26.17
N ARG A 3 11.53 -13.82 -27.31
CA ARG A 3 12.51 -14.91 -27.45
C ARG A 3 13.88 -14.65 -26.83
N GLN A 4 14.33 -13.39 -26.76
CA GLN A 4 15.68 -13.06 -26.24
C GLN A 4 15.72 -13.03 -24.71
N PHE A 5 14.61 -12.72 -24.04
CA PHE A 5 14.46 -12.95 -22.60
C PHE A 5 14.31 -14.44 -22.25
N GLN A 6 13.77 -15.28 -23.17
CA GLN A 6 13.75 -16.72 -22.96
C GLN A 6 15.12 -17.39 -23.15
N GLU A 7 16.01 -16.82 -23.97
CA GLU A 7 17.29 -17.46 -24.31
C GLU A 7 18.37 -17.32 -23.21
N GLN A 8 18.16 -16.53 -22.16
CA GLN A 8 19.17 -16.34 -21.09
C GLN A 8 18.78 -16.85 -19.69
N THR A 9 17.59 -17.41 -19.47
CA THR A 9 17.23 -17.98 -18.16
C THR A 9 16.50 -19.32 -18.32
N TYR A 10 17.19 -20.41 -18.00
CA TYR A 10 16.56 -21.68 -17.66
C TYR A 10 15.73 -21.49 -16.38
N GLY A 11 14.44 -21.18 -16.54
CA GLY A 11 13.47 -21.05 -15.45
C GLY A 11 12.15 -20.45 -15.92
N ASN A 12 11.04 -20.87 -15.32
CA ASN A 12 9.65 -20.49 -15.64
C ASN A 12 9.35 -19.00 -15.34
N TYR A 13 10.04 -18.05 -15.98
CA TYR A 13 9.75 -16.63 -15.86
C TYR A 13 8.59 -16.25 -16.79
N ALA A 14 7.54 -15.66 -16.21
CA ALA A 14 6.36 -15.17 -16.89
C ALA A 14 6.32 -13.64 -16.84
N LEU A 15 5.79 -13.03 -17.90
CA LEU A 15 5.40 -11.63 -17.89
C LEU A 15 4.17 -11.48 -16.96
N LEU A 16 4.27 -10.63 -15.96
CA LEU A 16 3.21 -10.39 -14.97
C LEU A 16 2.38 -9.16 -15.33
N ASP A 17 3.04 -8.07 -15.74
CA ASP A 17 2.39 -6.87 -16.27
C ASP A 17 3.35 -6.10 -17.19
N MET A 18 2.78 -5.27 -18.07
CA MET A 18 3.52 -4.36 -18.95
C MET A 18 2.80 -3.03 -19.07
N LYS A 19 3.57 -1.95 -19.12
CA LYS A 19 3.11 -0.58 -19.43
C LYS A 19 4.08 0.08 -20.41
N GLN A 20 3.58 1.09 -21.11
CA GLN A 20 4.35 1.93 -22.02
C GLN A 20 4.12 3.40 -21.65
N GLY A 21 5.19 4.18 -21.58
CA GLY A 21 5.16 5.60 -21.22
C GLY A 21 6.55 6.20 -21.17
N ASP A 22 6.67 7.52 -21.26
CA ASP A 22 7.95 8.23 -21.13
C ASP A 22 8.31 8.32 -19.64
N VAL A 23 9.16 7.40 -19.17
CA VAL A 23 9.64 7.34 -17.78
C VAL A 23 11.06 7.90 -17.65
N THR A 24 11.75 8.10 -18.78
CA THR A 24 13.08 8.72 -18.82
C THR A 24 13.01 10.25 -18.92
N GLY A 25 11.90 10.81 -19.41
CA GLY A 25 11.65 12.24 -19.58
C GLY A 25 12.21 12.81 -20.89
N ASP A 26 12.44 11.97 -21.89
CA ASP A 26 13.10 12.35 -23.15
C ASP A 26 12.11 12.61 -24.31
N GLY A 27 10.80 12.43 -24.06
CA GLY A 27 9.71 12.55 -25.01
C GLY A 27 9.41 11.30 -25.84
N ILE A 28 10.13 10.19 -25.63
CA ILE A 28 9.96 8.91 -26.31
C ILE A 28 9.41 7.89 -25.32
N PHE A 29 8.45 7.07 -25.77
CA PHE A 29 7.88 6.05 -24.91
C PHE A 29 8.84 4.89 -24.66
N ASP A 30 9.02 4.57 -23.39
CA ASP A 30 9.75 3.42 -22.88
C ASP A 30 8.79 2.25 -22.61
N TYR A 31 9.35 1.05 -22.46
CA TYR A 31 8.60 -0.14 -22.05
C TYR A 31 8.99 -0.56 -20.64
N VAL A 32 7.98 -0.73 -19.78
CA VAL A 32 8.16 -1.14 -18.38
C VAL A 32 7.47 -2.48 -18.18
N TYR A 33 8.22 -3.45 -17.68
CA TYR A 33 7.77 -4.83 -17.48
C TYR A 33 7.95 -5.26 -16.03
N LEU A 34 7.01 -6.09 -15.56
CA LEU A 34 7.24 -6.97 -14.41
C LEU A 34 7.37 -8.39 -14.91
N TYR A 35 8.51 -9.01 -14.63
CA TYR A 35 8.71 -10.43 -14.79
C TYR A 35 8.75 -11.10 -13.43
N GLY A 36 8.31 -12.35 -13.33
CA GLY A 36 8.51 -13.16 -12.13
C GLY A 36 8.43 -14.64 -12.45
N ARG A 37 8.95 -15.48 -11.57
CA ARG A 37 8.96 -16.92 -11.72
C ARG A 37 7.68 -17.51 -11.15
N LYS A 38 7.05 -18.41 -11.93
CA LYS A 38 5.89 -19.20 -11.53
C LYS A 38 6.23 -20.68 -11.55
N ASN A 39 5.68 -21.51 -10.64
CA ASN A 39 5.94 -22.95 -10.71
C ASN A 39 5.19 -23.58 -11.89
N VAL A 40 3.95 -23.12 -12.11
CA VAL A 40 3.13 -23.45 -13.28
C VAL A 40 2.48 -22.19 -13.84
N GLU A 41 2.19 -22.17 -15.14
CA GLU A 41 1.69 -20.97 -15.84
C GLU A 41 0.34 -20.45 -15.28
N THR A 42 -0.49 -21.37 -14.77
CA THR A 42 -1.81 -21.07 -14.19
C THR A 42 -1.75 -20.50 -12.78
N GLU A 43 -0.58 -20.49 -12.12
CA GLU A 43 -0.45 -19.90 -10.80
C GLU A 43 -0.59 -18.37 -10.84
N ILE A 44 -1.31 -17.85 -9.86
CA ILE A 44 -1.43 -16.41 -9.61
C ILE A 44 -0.30 -15.87 -8.73
N PHE A 45 0.40 -16.75 -8.01
CA PHE A 45 1.59 -16.42 -7.24
C PHE A 45 2.82 -16.36 -8.16
N ALA A 46 3.70 -15.40 -7.90
CA ALA A 46 5.03 -15.36 -8.51
C ALA A 46 6.08 -14.96 -7.45
N ASP A 47 7.29 -15.49 -7.60
CA ASP A 47 8.48 -15.05 -6.85
C ASP A 47 9.55 -14.48 -7.79
N HIS A 48 10.64 -13.94 -7.23
CA HIS A 48 11.69 -13.26 -8.01
C HIS A 48 11.14 -12.16 -8.95
N ILE A 49 10.09 -11.47 -8.49
CA ILE A 49 9.46 -10.40 -9.25
C ILE A 49 10.48 -9.27 -9.47
N THR A 50 10.73 -8.94 -10.72
CA THR A 50 11.79 -8.04 -11.15
C THR A 50 11.20 -6.98 -12.06
N LEU A 51 11.55 -5.71 -11.80
CA LEU A 51 11.18 -4.58 -12.62
C LEU A 51 12.23 -4.41 -13.73
N VAL A 52 11.77 -4.38 -14.98
CA VAL A 52 12.63 -4.22 -16.16
C VAL A 52 12.12 -3.03 -16.97
N ILE A 53 13.02 -2.09 -17.28
CA ILE A 53 12.73 -0.95 -18.14
C ILE A 53 13.58 -1.07 -19.41
N GLN A 54 12.96 -0.95 -20.57
CA GLN A 54 13.63 -0.83 -21.85
C GLN A 54 13.41 0.59 -22.39
N ASP A 55 14.51 1.33 -22.52
CA ASP A 55 14.53 2.67 -23.10
C ASP A 55 14.08 2.63 -24.56
N GLY A 56 13.07 3.42 -24.92
CA GLY A 56 12.50 3.45 -26.26
C GLY A 56 13.41 4.09 -27.32
N ARG A 57 14.32 4.98 -26.91
CA ARG A 57 15.31 5.64 -27.77
C ARG A 57 16.52 4.74 -28.03
N SER A 58 17.10 4.20 -26.96
CA SER A 58 18.38 3.50 -27.04
C SER A 58 18.27 1.98 -27.09
N ASN A 59 17.10 1.41 -26.76
CA ASN A 59 16.89 -0.01 -26.49
C ASN A 59 17.75 -0.58 -25.36
N GLN A 60 18.38 0.27 -24.53
CA GLN A 60 19.08 -0.18 -23.34
C GLN A 60 18.07 -0.73 -22.32
N ILE A 61 18.47 -1.81 -21.65
CA ILE A 61 17.66 -2.49 -20.65
C ILE A 61 18.25 -2.21 -19.27
N SER A 62 17.40 -1.77 -18.34
CA SER A 62 17.72 -1.60 -16.93
C SER A 62 16.84 -2.50 -16.08
N THR A 63 17.46 -3.17 -15.11
CA THR A 63 16.80 -4.14 -14.24
C THR A 63 16.92 -3.69 -12.79
N ILE A 64 15.79 -3.64 -12.08
CA ILE A 64 15.69 -3.23 -10.69
C ILE A 64 15.17 -4.42 -9.88
N ASN A 65 16.01 -4.90 -8.94
CA ASN A 65 15.64 -5.95 -8.00
C ASN A 65 14.88 -5.35 -6.82
N LEU A 66 13.68 -5.86 -6.56
CA LEU A 66 12.85 -5.44 -5.43
C LEU A 66 13.27 -6.21 -4.16
N GLN A 67 13.27 -5.53 -3.00
CA GLN A 67 13.68 -6.13 -1.72
C GLN A 67 12.73 -7.28 -1.30
N LYS A 68 11.43 -7.00 -1.34
CA LYS A 68 10.35 -8.00 -1.29
C LYS A 68 9.75 -8.14 -2.68
N ASN A 69 9.85 -9.35 -3.22
CA ASN A 69 9.63 -9.62 -4.65
C ASN A 69 8.82 -10.91 -4.88
N ALA A 70 7.95 -11.27 -3.94
CA ALA A 70 7.11 -12.46 -4.06
C ALA A 70 5.71 -12.18 -3.54
N GLY A 71 4.71 -12.67 -4.27
CA GLY A 71 3.31 -12.45 -3.93
C GLY A 71 2.38 -12.68 -5.12
N TYR A 72 1.20 -12.09 -5.05
CA TYR A 72 0.11 -12.25 -5.98
C TYR A 72 -0.16 -10.93 -6.72
N ASN A 73 -0.82 -11.04 -7.87
CA ASN A 73 -1.39 -9.89 -8.58
C ASN A 73 -0.43 -8.69 -8.78
N ALA A 74 0.84 -8.98 -9.09
CA ALA A 74 1.85 -7.96 -9.33
C ALA A 74 1.45 -7.06 -10.51
N LYS A 75 1.43 -5.74 -10.32
CA LYS A 75 0.93 -4.75 -11.29
C LYS A 75 1.81 -3.51 -11.35
N LEU A 76 1.77 -2.86 -12.51
CA LEU A 76 2.40 -1.57 -12.80
C LEU A 76 1.36 -0.46 -12.94
N PHE A 77 1.71 0.72 -12.44
CA PHE A 77 1.04 1.97 -12.75
C PHE A 77 2.10 3.04 -13.08
N LEU A 78 1.87 3.81 -14.13
CA LEU A 78 2.74 4.92 -14.52
C LEU A 78 2.02 6.25 -14.25
N GLY A 79 2.66 7.14 -13.50
CA GLY A 79 2.08 8.43 -13.15
C GLY A 79 3.13 9.39 -12.59
N ASP A 80 2.93 10.69 -12.78
CA ASP A 80 3.82 11.72 -12.22
C ASP A 80 3.59 11.83 -10.70
N PHE A 81 4.44 11.16 -9.93
CA PHE A 81 4.39 11.15 -8.47
C PHE A 81 5.33 12.20 -7.87
N SER A 82 6.46 12.43 -8.52
CA SER A 82 7.50 13.39 -8.12
C SER A 82 7.19 14.85 -8.47
N LYS A 83 6.06 15.10 -9.17
CA LYS A 83 5.53 16.41 -9.56
C LYS A 83 6.48 17.18 -10.48
N ASP A 84 7.18 16.46 -11.35
CA ASP A 84 8.12 17.04 -12.31
C ASP A 84 7.72 16.83 -13.78
N ASN A 85 6.51 16.29 -14.01
CA ASN A 85 5.92 15.93 -15.31
C ASN A 85 6.58 14.76 -16.04
N ILE A 86 7.42 13.98 -15.37
CA ILE A 86 7.94 12.71 -15.88
C ILE A 86 7.18 11.57 -15.21
N LEU A 87 6.85 10.51 -15.95
CA LEU A 87 6.13 9.39 -15.36
C LEU A 87 7.06 8.59 -14.45
N ASP A 88 6.65 8.44 -13.20
CA ASP A 88 7.27 7.54 -12.24
C ASP A 88 6.53 6.18 -12.27
N ILE A 89 7.18 5.13 -11.75
CA ILE A 89 6.75 3.74 -11.84
C ILE A 89 6.32 3.25 -10.46
N LEU A 90 5.02 3.00 -10.28
CA LEU A 90 4.48 2.28 -9.12
C LEU A 90 4.42 0.77 -9.42
N VAL A 91 5.07 -0.01 -8.56
CA VAL A 91 4.95 -1.46 -8.48
C VAL A 91 4.11 -1.83 -7.27
N SER A 92 3.05 -2.62 -7.49
CA SER A 92 2.18 -3.15 -6.43
C SER A 92 2.16 -4.67 -6.48
N ILE A 93 2.33 -5.33 -5.32
CA ILE A 93 2.26 -6.79 -5.18
C ILE A 93 1.42 -7.10 -3.93
N GLU A 94 0.45 -8.00 -4.04
CA GLU A 94 -0.32 -8.46 -2.88
C GLU A 94 0.46 -9.57 -2.16
N SER A 95 0.71 -9.45 -0.86
CA SER A 95 1.44 -10.50 -0.12
C SER A 95 0.65 -11.79 0.04
N GLY A 96 -0.69 -11.70 -0.06
CA GLY A 96 -1.63 -12.75 0.33
C GLY A 96 -1.79 -12.87 1.85
N GLY A 97 -2.47 -13.94 2.29
CA GLY A 97 -2.77 -14.19 3.71
C GLY A 97 -3.93 -13.36 4.27
N SER A 98 -4.34 -13.65 5.51
CA SER A 98 -5.50 -13.00 6.15
C SER A 98 -5.26 -11.55 6.58
N GLY A 99 -3.98 -11.12 6.63
CA GLY A 99 -3.60 -9.74 6.89
C GLY A 99 -3.89 -8.79 5.72
N GLY A 100 -3.93 -9.31 4.49
CA GLY A 100 -4.20 -8.52 3.29
C GLY A 100 -3.16 -7.42 3.05
N TYR A 101 -1.88 -7.72 3.26
CA TYR A 101 -0.82 -6.71 3.11
C TYR A 101 -0.45 -6.50 1.65
N GLY A 102 -0.09 -5.26 1.33
CA GLY A 102 0.48 -4.88 0.06
C GLY A 102 1.97 -4.56 0.18
N ILE A 103 2.70 -4.89 -0.88
CA ILE A 103 4.10 -4.54 -1.10
C ILE A 103 4.11 -3.50 -2.20
N PHE A 104 4.67 -2.33 -1.91
CA PHE A 104 4.62 -1.18 -2.81
C PHE A 104 5.99 -0.52 -2.94
N TYR A 105 6.36 -0.18 -4.18
CA TYR A 105 7.52 0.64 -4.47
C TYR A 105 7.17 1.68 -5.53
N ILE A 106 7.69 2.90 -5.39
CA ILE A 106 7.66 3.90 -6.46
C ILE A 106 9.09 4.24 -6.84
N TYR A 107 9.40 4.14 -8.13
CA TYR A 107 10.68 4.53 -8.69
C TYR A 107 10.52 5.67 -9.69
N SER A 108 11.36 6.69 -9.60
CA SER A 108 11.66 7.52 -10.76
C SER A 108 12.71 6.83 -11.61
N PHE A 109 12.60 6.96 -12.92
CA PHE A 109 13.60 6.48 -13.87
C PHE A 109 14.12 7.58 -14.81
N ARG A 110 13.98 8.84 -14.35
CA ARG A 110 14.42 10.03 -15.07
C ARG A 110 15.88 9.92 -15.52
N ASN A 111 16.15 10.30 -16.77
CA ASN A 111 17.47 10.26 -17.39
C ASN A 111 18.15 8.87 -17.28
N ASN A 112 17.35 7.79 -17.27
CA ASN A 112 17.79 6.41 -17.15
C ASN A 112 18.46 6.07 -15.81
N ILE A 113 18.20 6.86 -14.76
CA ILE A 113 18.76 6.63 -13.42
C ILE A 113 17.62 6.24 -12.46
N PRO A 114 17.65 5.02 -11.88
CA PRO A 114 16.62 4.60 -10.95
C PRO A 114 16.78 5.30 -9.60
N HIS A 115 15.71 5.91 -9.13
CA HIS A 115 15.62 6.52 -7.80
C HIS A 115 14.37 6.02 -7.07
N LEU A 116 14.56 5.37 -5.93
CA LEU A 116 13.47 4.91 -5.08
C LEU A 116 12.82 6.11 -4.37
N LEU A 117 11.54 6.37 -4.65
CA LEU A 117 10.75 7.47 -4.08
C LEU A 117 9.86 7.02 -2.91
N PHE A 118 9.37 5.78 -2.97
CA PHE A 118 8.51 5.20 -1.93
C PHE A 118 8.84 3.73 -1.71
N ASP A 119 8.87 3.32 -0.45
CA ASP A 119 9.09 1.94 -0.01
C ASP A 119 8.11 1.63 1.12
N PHE A 120 7.33 0.55 0.98
CA PHE A 120 6.27 0.23 1.93
C PHE A 120 6.78 -0.12 3.33
N GLU A 121 7.97 -0.74 3.47
CA GLU A 121 8.55 -1.04 4.79
C GLU A 121 8.95 0.26 5.49
N THR A 122 9.57 1.17 4.75
CA THR A 122 9.93 2.51 5.25
C THR A 122 8.69 3.27 5.69
N TYR A 123 7.61 3.23 4.90
CA TYR A 123 6.32 3.84 5.27
C TYR A 123 5.77 3.25 6.57
N ASN A 124 5.66 1.91 6.66
CA ASN A 124 5.09 1.23 7.83
C ASN A 124 5.90 1.50 9.11
N ASN A 125 7.23 1.59 8.98
CA ASN A 125 8.12 1.91 10.11
C ASN A 125 8.05 3.39 10.52
N THR A 126 7.70 4.28 9.59
CA THR A 126 7.58 5.72 9.86
C THR A 126 6.23 6.05 10.49
N TYR A 127 5.14 5.53 9.93
CA TYR A 127 3.78 5.81 10.40
C TYR A 127 3.29 4.67 11.29
N THR A 128 3.77 4.68 12.53
CA THR A 128 3.40 3.70 13.55
C THR A 128 2.15 4.12 14.34
N PHE A 129 1.46 3.14 14.90
CA PHE A 129 0.23 3.34 15.65
C PHE A 129 0.22 2.57 16.96
N LYS A 130 -0.56 3.07 17.92
CA LYS A 130 -0.90 2.37 19.16
C LYS A 130 -2.41 2.26 19.26
N VAL A 131 -2.93 1.06 19.50
CA VAL A 131 -4.37 0.82 19.62
C VAL A 131 -4.66 0.24 21.00
N ASN A 132 -5.42 0.96 21.83
CA ASN A 132 -5.84 0.48 23.14
C ASN A 132 -7.35 0.56 23.27
N TYR A 133 -7.92 -0.45 23.89
CA TYR A 133 -9.29 -0.36 24.37
C TYR A 133 -9.29 0.55 25.59
N GLU A 134 -10.35 1.34 25.73
CA GLU A 134 -10.58 2.28 26.83
C GLU A 134 -11.96 2.01 27.45
N ASP A 135 -12.19 2.52 28.65
CA ASP A 135 -13.52 2.47 29.28
C ASP A 135 -14.61 3.07 28.38
N LEU A 136 -15.86 2.66 28.65
CA LEU A 136 -17.07 3.13 27.96
C LEU A 136 -17.10 2.77 26.46
N TYR A 137 -16.64 1.55 26.14
CA TYR A 137 -16.70 0.96 24.79
C TYR A 137 -15.98 1.81 23.74
N LYS A 138 -14.84 2.39 24.13
CA LYS A 138 -14.01 3.18 23.24
C LYS A 138 -12.72 2.45 22.90
N VAL A 139 -12.17 2.78 21.73
CA VAL A 139 -10.83 2.34 21.33
C VAL A 139 -10.05 3.57 20.91
N SER A 140 -8.92 3.81 21.57
CA SER A 140 -7.96 4.84 21.21
C SER A 140 -7.04 4.31 20.09
N VAL A 141 -6.87 5.09 19.03
CA VAL A 141 -5.89 4.84 17.96
C VAL A 141 -4.97 6.05 17.90
N GLY A 142 -3.78 5.93 18.44
CA GLY A 142 -2.79 7.00 18.47
C GLY A 142 -1.76 6.84 17.35
N SER A 143 -1.37 7.95 16.71
CA SER A 143 -0.21 8.04 15.82
C SER A 143 0.86 8.93 16.47
N PRO A 144 1.80 8.36 17.25
CA PRO A 144 2.85 9.13 17.90
C PRO A 144 3.70 10.00 16.95
N PRO A 145 4.09 9.52 15.74
CA PRO A 145 4.89 10.33 14.80
C PRO A 145 4.20 11.61 14.34
N LEU A 146 2.87 11.66 14.38
CA LEU A 146 2.06 12.79 13.91
C LEU A 146 1.36 13.55 15.05
N ASP A 147 1.55 13.12 16.30
CA ASP A 147 0.87 13.64 17.50
C ASP A 147 -0.67 13.68 17.33
N LEU A 148 -1.24 12.58 16.84
CA LEU A 148 -2.68 12.43 16.61
C LEU A 148 -3.27 11.33 17.48
N LEU A 149 -4.49 11.54 17.95
CA LEU A 149 -5.29 10.58 18.70
C LEU A 149 -6.71 10.52 18.13
N PHE A 150 -7.13 9.33 17.73
CA PHE A 150 -8.50 9.05 17.31
C PHE A 150 -9.20 8.21 18.37
N THR A 151 -10.51 8.39 18.51
CA THR A 151 -11.33 7.58 19.42
C THR A 151 -12.47 6.96 18.63
N LEU A 152 -12.49 5.64 18.56
CA LEU A 152 -13.54 4.87 17.91
C LEU A 152 -14.56 4.44 18.96
N ASP A 153 -15.85 4.58 18.66
CA ASP A 153 -16.93 4.01 19.46
C ASP A 153 -17.25 2.61 18.93
N ILE A 154 -17.09 1.59 19.77
CA ILE A 154 -17.36 0.19 19.42
C ILE A 154 -18.65 -0.36 20.03
N SER A 155 -19.53 0.50 20.54
CA SER A 155 -20.82 0.12 21.13
C SER A 155 -21.71 -0.68 20.17
N TYR A 156 -21.48 -0.53 18.86
CA TYR A 156 -22.17 -1.27 17.81
C TYR A 156 -21.81 -2.76 17.73
N LYS A 157 -20.75 -3.23 18.41
CA LYS A 157 -20.29 -4.63 18.38
C LYS A 157 -21.24 -5.60 19.08
N GLY A 158 -22.20 -5.10 19.87
CA GLY A 158 -23.22 -5.89 20.54
C GLY A 158 -22.75 -6.57 21.83
N TYR A 159 -23.72 -7.05 22.61
CA TYR A 159 -23.49 -7.58 23.97
C TYR A 159 -22.52 -8.76 24.00
N ASP A 160 -22.65 -9.72 23.08
CA ASP A 160 -21.82 -10.93 23.06
C ASP A 160 -20.34 -10.61 22.92
N TYR A 161 -20.00 -9.58 22.14
CA TYR A 161 -18.63 -9.10 22.01
C TYR A 161 -18.21 -8.26 23.22
N LEU A 162 -19.00 -7.26 23.58
CA LEU A 162 -18.61 -6.27 24.61
C LEU A 162 -18.54 -6.88 26.01
N SER A 163 -19.42 -7.82 26.35
CA SER A 163 -19.43 -8.50 27.65
C SER A 163 -18.18 -9.34 27.90
N GLN A 164 -17.43 -9.72 26.86
CA GLN A 164 -16.13 -10.39 27.01
C GLN A 164 -15.05 -9.43 27.54
N LEU A 165 -15.14 -8.14 27.20
CA LEU A 165 -14.09 -7.15 27.45
C LEU A 165 -14.42 -6.20 28.61
N TYR A 166 -15.71 -5.93 28.83
CA TYR A 166 -16.19 -4.90 29.76
C TYR A 166 -17.10 -5.48 30.85
N HIS A 167 -17.06 -4.85 32.02
CA HIS A 167 -18.11 -4.96 33.02
C HIS A 167 -19.39 -4.24 32.55
N GLU A 168 -20.54 -4.55 33.14
CA GLU A 168 -21.83 -3.94 32.78
C GLU A 168 -21.85 -2.41 32.88
N ASN A 169 -21.01 -1.83 33.75
CA ASN A 169 -20.85 -0.38 33.90
C ASN A 169 -19.94 0.25 32.81
N GLY A 170 -19.53 -0.52 31.80
CA GLY A 170 -18.66 -0.07 30.72
C GLY A 170 -17.18 0.03 31.08
N LYS A 171 -16.76 -0.40 32.27
CA LYS A 171 -15.34 -0.42 32.65
C LYS A 171 -14.64 -1.65 32.05
N LEU A 172 -13.44 -1.48 31.51
CA LEU A 172 -12.62 -2.59 31.06
C LEU A 172 -12.29 -3.55 32.20
N LYS A 173 -12.39 -4.85 31.92
CA LYS A 173 -12.01 -5.90 32.88
C LYS A 173 -10.51 -5.96 33.09
N GLN A 174 -9.74 -5.74 32.02
CA GLN A 174 -8.28 -5.70 32.00
C GLN A 174 -7.82 -4.91 30.77
N PRO A 175 -6.55 -4.45 30.72
CA PRO A 175 -6.01 -3.81 29.52
C PRO A 175 -6.07 -4.73 28.30
N VAL A 176 -6.54 -4.18 27.17
CA VAL A 176 -6.63 -4.89 25.88
C VAL A 176 -6.08 -3.98 24.79
N GLN A 177 -5.31 -4.57 23.89
CA GLN A 177 -4.69 -3.89 22.75
C GLN A 177 -5.25 -4.41 21.45
N GLY A 178 -5.39 -3.50 20.49
CA GLY A 178 -5.57 -3.84 19.08
C GLY A 178 -4.27 -3.57 18.32
N GLU A 179 -4.38 -3.53 17.00
CA GLU A 179 -3.24 -3.24 16.13
C GLU A 179 -3.69 -2.50 14.87
N VAL A 180 -2.81 -1.64 14.33
CA VAL A 180 -2.93 -1.18 12.94
C VAL A 180 -1.96 -2.00 12.12
N LEU A 181 -2.48 -2.75 11.16
CA LEU A 181 -1.70 -3.64 10.32
C LEU A 181 -0.84 -2.85 9.30
N SER A 182 0.07 -3.56 8.63
CA SER A 182 0.81 -3.03 7.46
C SER A 182 -0.14 -2.47 6.40
N ALA A 183 0.35 -1.53 5.58
CA ALA A 183 -0.36 -1.03 4.41
C ALA A 183 -0.97 -2.18 3.60
N SER A 184 -2.29 -2.12 3.37
CA SER A 184 -3.03 -3.06 2.52
C SER A 184 -3.08 -2.57 1.08
N ASP A 185 -3.27 -1.26 0.91
CA ASP A 185 -3.48 -0.62 -0.39
C ASP A 185 -2.72 0.69 -0.48
N LEU A 186 -2.19 0.97 -1.67
CA LEU A 186 -1.59 2.23 -2.05
C LEU A 186 -2.26 2.75 -3.33
N ASN A 187 -3.13 3.74 -3.18
CA ASN A 187 -3.94 4.25 -4.28
C ASN A 187 -3.40 5.60 -4.79
N PRO A 188 -3.00 5.68 -6.07
CA PRO A 188 -2.74 6.97 -6.72
C PRO A 188 -4.03 7.79 -6.80
N ILE A 189 -3.99 9.04 -6.34
CA ILE A 189 -5.13 9.96 -6.40
C ILE A 189 -4.73 11.33 -6.93
N VAL A 190 -5.62 11.99 -7.67
CA VAL A 190 -5.40 13.36 -8.16
C VAL A 190 -6.11 14.35 -7.24
N MET A 191 -5.36 15.03 -6.38
CA MET A 191 -5.91 16.05 -5.46
C MET A 191 -5.96 17.45 -6.07
N ASN A 192 -5.09 17.75 -7.04
CA ASN A 192 -5.08 19.01 -7.76
C ASN A 192 -5.47 18.76 -9.21
N GLN A 193 -6.73 19.02 -9.58
CA GLN A 193 -7.22 18.82 -10.94
C GLN A 193 -6.53 19.70 -12.00
N LYS A 194 -5.75 20.71 -11.59
CA LYS A 194 -4.96 21.55 -12.49
C LYS A 194 -3.57 20.97 -12.80
N SER A 195 -3.08 19.98 -12.03
CA SER A 195 -1.87 19.23 -12.36
C SER A 195 -2.23 17.77 -12.66
N MET A 196 -1.47 17.14 -13.54
CA MET A 196 -1.64 15.72 -13.85
C MET A 196 -0.84 14.81 -12.91
N SER A 197 -0.44 15.35 -11.76
CA SER A 197 0.39 14.65 -10.76
C SER A 197 -0.46 13.90 -9.73
N TYR A 198 0.07 12.79 -9.24
CA TYR A 198 -0.58 11.93 -8.26
C TYR A 198 -0.04 12.16 -6.85
N ASP A 199 -0.96 12.26 -5.90
CA ASP A 199 -0.73 12.01 -4.48
C ASP A 199 -1.08 10.55 -4.16
N LEU A 200 -0.84 10.09 -2.94
CA LEU A 200 -1.08 8.71 -2.53
C LEU A 200 -2.06 8.63 -1.37
N LEU A 201 -3.01 7.71 -1.44
CA LEU A 201 -3.85 7.32 -0.31
C LEU A 201 -3.47 5.92 0.15
N VAL A 202 -2.92 5.81 1.36
CA VAL A 202 -2.57 4.54 1.98
C VAL A 202 -3.69 4.07 2.90
N PHE A 203 -4.06 2.79 2.80
CA PHE A 203 -5.01 2.16 3.70
C PHE A 203 -4.30 1.16 4.62
N GLN A 204 -4.65 1.19 5.90
CA GLN A 204 -4.22 0.21 6.89
C GLN A 204 -5.41 -0.21 7.74
N ARG A 205 -5.57 -1.52 7.95
CA ARG A 205 -6.69 -2.04 8.75
C ARG A 205 -6.39 -1.90 10.25
N ILE A 206 -7.37 -1.41 11.00
CA ILE A 206 -7.36 -1.38 12.46
C ILE A 206 -8.09 -2.65 12.92
N ILE A 207 -7.38 -3.52 13.62
CA ILE A 207 -7.92 -4.76 14.19
C ILE A 207 -8.00 -4.69 15.72
N GLY A 208 -8.96 -5.41 16.27
CA GLY A 208 -9.17 -5.57 17.69
C GLY A 208 -8.48 -6.81 18.25
N ILE A 209 -9.24 -7.63 19.00
CA ILE A 209 -8.72 -8.78 19.74
C ILE A 209 -8.30 -9.97 18.85
N SER A 210 -8.60 -9.91 17.55
CA SER A 210 -8.18 -10.90 16.56
C SER A 210 -8.07 -10.27 15.18
N ASN A 211 -7.35 -10.94 14.26
CA ASN A 211 -7.21 -10.44 12.89
C ASN A 211 -8.54 -10.37 12.11
N SER A 212 -9.54 -11.15 12.50
CA SER A 212 -10.89 -11.08 11.90
C SER A 212 -11.76 -9.96 12.49
N ASP A 213 -11.35 -9.37 13.62
CA ASP A 213 -12.06 -8.30 14.30
C ASP A 213 -11.65 -6.93 13.75
N THR A 214 -12.18 -6.56 12.59
CA THR A 214 -11.94 -5.23 12.03
C THR A 214 -12.72 -4.17 12.82
N LEU A 215 -12.02 -3.17 13.32
CA LEU A 215 -12.59 -2.01 14.02
C LEU A 215 -12.77 -0.82 13.06
N GLY A 216 -11.91 -0.72 12.05
CA GLY A 216 -11.92 0.36 11.07
C GLY A 216 -10.68 0.35 10.20
N HIS A 217 -10.39 1.47 9.55
CA HIS A 217 -9.22 1.67 8.73
C HIS A 217 -8.58 3.02 9.04
N VAL A 218 -7.25 3.07 9.02
CA VAL A 218 -6.50 4.30 8.86
C VAL A 218 -6.39 4.60 7.36
N GLU A 219 -6.65 5.85 7.02
CA GLU A 219 -6.47 6.41 5.68
C GLU A 219 -5.45 7.55 5.77
N ASN A 220 -4.31 7.39 5.11
CA ASN A 220 -3.22 8.37 5.13
C ASN A 220 -3.00 8.97 3.75
N LEU A 221 -3.32 10.25 3.60
CA LEU A 221 -3.06 11.02 2.38
C LEU A 221 -1.62 11.56 2.41
N LEU A 222 -0.81 11.09 1.47
CA LEU A 222 0.56 11.52 1.28
C LEU A 222 0.71 12.41 0.06
N THR A 223 1.55 13.44 0.16
CA THR A 223 1.95 14.27 -0.98
C THR A 223 3.46 14.29 -1.13
N TRP A 224 3.95 14.34 -2.36
CA TRP A 224 5.37 14.55 -2.63
C TRP A 224 5.77 16.00 -2.32
N ASN A 225 6.74 16.19 -1.43
CA ASN A 225 7.22 17.51 -1.00
C ASN A 225 8.49 17.98 -1.74
N ARG A 226 8.82 17.35 -2.87
CA ARG A 226 10.07 17.46 -3.66
C ARG A 226 11.18 16.50 -3.25
N THR A 227 11.16 15.97 -2.03
CA THR A 227 12.21 15.05 -1.55
C THR A 227 11.66 13.70 -1.11
N GLN A 228 10.47 13.67 -0.53
CA GLN A 228 9.82 12.46 -0.03
C GLN A 228 8.30 12.64 0.03
N PHE A 229 7.59 11.53 0.20
CA PHE A 229 6.18 11.56 0.54
C PHE A 229 5.97 11.91 2.01
N ILE A 230 5.14 12.93 2.28
CA ILE A 230 4.77 13.35 3.64
C ILE A 230 3.27 13.23 3.84
N SER A 231 2.84 12.88 5.05
CA SER A 231 1.42 12.90 5.42
C SER A 231 0.90 14.34 5.44
N THR A 232 -0.24 14.54 4.79
CA THR A 232 -0.97 15.82 4.76
C THR A 232 -2.31 15.72 5.45
N ARG A 233 -2.90 14.52 5.48
CA ARG A 233 -4.13 14.23 6.20
C ARG A 233 -4.16 12.78 6.61
N LEU A 234 -4.42 12.53 7.88
CA LEU A 234 -4.64 11.21 8.44
C LEU A 234 -6.05 11.14 9.02
N THR A 235 -6.82 10.13 8.62
CA THR A 235 -8.19 9.92 9.10
C THR A 235 -8.39 8.45 9.50
N THR A 236 -9.36 8.22 10.39
CA THR A 236 -9.86 6.88 10.67
C THR A 236 -11.28 6.72 10.13
N ALA A 237 -11.52 5.68 9.34
CA ALA A 237 -12.83 5.33 8.82
C ALA A 237 -13.40 4.10 9.55
N ILE A 238 -14.68 4.15 9.89
CA ILE A 238 -15.44 3.04 10.49
C ILE A 238 -16.61 2.67 9.57
N LEU A 239 -17.00 1.39 9.58
CA LEU A 239 -18.14 0.92 8.80
C LEU A 239 -19.46 1.44 9.38
N GLY A 240 -20.39 1.79 8.48
CA GLY A 240 -21.75 2.11 8.88
C GLY A 240 -22.45 0.91 9.50
N THR A 241 -23.28 1.19 10.52
CA THR A 241 -24.09 0.17 11.21
C THR A 241 -25.54 0.28 10.75
N LYS A 242 -26.36 -0.74 11.02
CA LYS A 242 -27.80 -0.64 10.73
C LYS A 242 -28.38 0.56 11.48
N PHE A 243 -29.17 1.36 10.76
CA PHE A 243 -29.93 2.44 11.35
C PHE A 243 -30.99 1.84 12.28
N ILE A 244 -30.83 2.02 13.59
CA ILE A 244 -31.93 1.87 14.53
C ILE A 244 -32.66 3.22 14.47
N SER A 245 -33.99 3.20 14.36
CA SER A 245 -34.77 4.44 14.43
C SER A 245 -34.31 5.23 15.66
N LEU A 246 -33.90 6.48 15.44
CA LEU A 246 -33.67 7.44 16.52
C LEU A 246 -35.04 7.77 17.11
N ASP A 247 -35.57 6.86 17.92
CA ASP A 247 -36.79 7.05 18.72
C ASP A 247 -36.43 7.69 20.06
#